data_AF-A0A497P090-F1
#
_entry.id   AF-A0A497P090-F1
#
_cell.length_a   1.000
_cell.length_b   1.000
_cell.length_c   1.000
_cell.angle_alpha   90.00
_cell.angle_beta   90.00
_cell.angle_gamma   90.00
#
_symmetry.space_group_name_H-M   'P 1'
#
loop_
_entity.id
_entity.type
_entity.pdbx_description
1 polymer ?
#
loop_
_entity_poly.entity_id
_entity_poly.type
_entity_poly.pdbx_seq_one_letter_code
_entity_poly.pdbx_strand_id
1 'polypeptide(L)'
;MVKTGRGREIPIPSELREELKRYLKKYPYERGYLFCVKGNPEKRIPTARFREQYISLLRRLGLDKKTPDGSAYQLHPHVFRKWYRTMLESAGVNKLLIDLWMGHNSGIEKVYYLPTPEIIKAEFEKADKALRIFGSTYTPMTSEKVEALEEAIEFYEKLMDYIAKKNPRLLRELGIG
;
A
#
# COMPACT_ATOMS: atom_id res chain seq x y z
N MET A 1 -20.60 2.96 6.89
CA MET A 1 -20.97 4.28 6.34
C MET A 1 -19.74 5.16 6.33
N VAL A 2 -19.36 5.62 5.15
CA VAL A 2 -18.38 6.70 5.01
C VAL A 2 -19.08 7.99 5.42
N LYS A 3 -18.47 8.79 6.29
CA LYS A 3 -19.07 10.00 6.90
C LYS A 3 -19.46 11.07 5.86
N THR A 4 -19.07 10.91 4.61
CA THR A 4 -19.25 11.84 3.48
C THR A 4 -20.03 11.26 2.29
N GLY A 5 -20.54 10.03 2.36
CA GLY A 5 -21.40 9.46 1.31
C GLY A 5 -20.77 9.24 -0.07
N ARG A 6 -19.53 9.70 -0.32
CA ARG A 6 -18.85 9.50 -1.60
C ARG A 6 -18.32 8.07 -1.70
N GLY A 7 -18.80 7.36 -2.72
CA GLY A 7 -18.18 6.11 -3.19
C GLY A 7 -16.74 6.38 -3.59
N ARG A 8 -15.87 5.39 -3.38
CA ARG A 8 -14.48 5.43 -3.84
C ARG A 8 -14.15 4.10 -4.45
N GLU A 9 -13.36 4.14 -5.51
CA GLU A 9 -12.81 2.96 -6.13
C GLU A 9 -11.48 2.64 -5.45
N ILE A 10 -11.33 1.38 -5.05
CA ILE A 10 -10.12 0.89 -4.41
C ILE A 10 -9.60 -0.24 -5.28
N PRO A 11 -8.34 -0.17 -5.75
CA PRO A 11 -7.74 -1.26 -6.49
C PRO A 11 -7.68 -2.52 -5.62
N ILE A 12 -8.05 -3.66 -6.21
CA ILE A 12 -7.97 -4.97 -5.57
C ILE A 12 -6.75 -5.69 -6.15
N PRO A 13 -5.70 -5.96 -5.35
CA PRO A 13 -4.55 -6.74 -5.80
C PRO A 13 -4.97 -8.09 -6.37
N SER A 14 -4.20 -8.59 -7.33
CA SER A 14 -4.39 -9.88 -8.01
C SER A 14 -4.55 -11.04 -7.03
N GLU A 15 -3.69 -11.12 -6.02
CA GLU A 15 -3.76 -12.12 -4.94
C GLU A 15 -5.10 -12.04 -4.18
N LEU A 16 -5.49 -10.84 -3.74
CA LEU A 16 -6.76 -10.64 -3.05
C LEU A 16 -7.96 -10.95 -3.96
N ARG A 17 -7.88 -10.61 -5.24
CA ARG A 17 -8.91 -10.92 -6.23
C ARG A 17 -9.10 -12.43 -6.39
N GLU A 18 -8.02 -13.19 -6.43
CA GLU A 18 -8.09 -14.65 -6.49
C GLU A 18 -8.71 -15.25 -5.23
N GLU A 19 -8.33 -14.74 -4.06
CA GLU A 19 -8.89 -15.21 -2.80
C GLU A 19 -10.37 -14.85 -2.67
N LEU A 20 -10.77 -13.64 -3.09
CA LEU A 20 -12.18 -13.24 -3.16
C LEU A 20 -12.98 -14.15 -4.10
N LYS A 21 -12.41 -14.54 -5.25
CA LYS A 21 -13.05 -15.51 -6.15
C LYS A 21 -13.23 -16.87 -5.48
N ARG A 22 -12.24 -17.37 -4.73
CA ARG A 22 -12.36 -18.63 -3.97
C ARG A 22 -13.42 -18.52 -2.89
N TYR A 23 -13.44 -17.42 -2.16
CA TYR A 23 -14.45 -17.13 -1.15
C TYR A 23 -15.86 -17.14 -1.76
N LEU A 24 -16.07 -16.45 -2.87
CA LEU A 24 -17.36 -16.37 -3.55
C LEU A 24 -17.83 -17.71 -4.14
N LYS A 25 -16.91 -18.61 -4.52
CA LYS A 25 -17.29 -19.98 -4.91
C LYS A 25 -17.86 -20.77 -3.73
N LYS A 26 -17.31 -20.57 -2.53
CA LYS A 26 -17.76 -21.26 -1.31
C LYS A 26 -18.99 -20.58 -0.68
N TYR A 27 -19.09 -19.27 -0.83
CA TYR A 27 -20.16 -18.43 -0.31
C TYR A 27 -20.71 -17.55 -1.45
N PRO A 28 -21.59 -18.10 -2.30
CA PRO A 28 -22.18 -17.34 -3.39
C PRO A 28 -22.86 -16.07 -2.88
N TYR A 29 -22.55 -14.96 -3.52
CA TYR A 29 -23.19 -13.69 -3.23
C TYR A 29 -24.40 -13.52 -4.15
N GLU A 30 -25.60 -13.57 -3.59
CA GLU A 30 -26.84 -13.29 -4.31
C GLU A 30 -27.41 -11.92 -3.94
N ARG A 31 -27.45 -11.59 -2.65
CA ARG A 31 -28.00 -10.34 -2.12
C ARG A 31 -27.43 -10.02 -0.74
N GLY A 32 -27.39 -8.73 -0.40
CA GLY A 32 -27.10 -8.26 0.96
C GLY A 32 -25.63 -7.91 1.19
N TYR A 33 -25.03 -8.41 2.27
CA TYR A 33 -23.64 -8.14 2.64
C TYR A 33 -22.71 -9.26 2.18
N LEU A 34 -21.57 -8.90 1.59
CA LEU A 34 -20.50 -9.84 1.20
C LEU A 34 -19.96 -10.64 2.40
N PHE A 35 -19.82 -9.97 3.56
CA PHE A 35 -19.43 -10.57 4.83
C PHE A 35 -20.60 -10.46 5.81
N CYS A 36 -21.40 -11.52 5.87
CA CYS A 36 -22.65 -11.55 6.62
C CYS A 36 -22.59 -12.52 7.81
N VAL A 37 -23.58 -12.42 8.69
CA VAL A 37 -23.79 -13.43 9.73
C VAL A 37 -24.17 -14.76 9.05
N LYS A 38 -23.58 -15.87 9.51
CA LYS A 38 -23.86 -17.21 8.98
C LYS A 38 -25.37 -17.45 8.92
N GLY A 39 -25.89 -17.76 7.72
CA GLY A 39 -27.31 -18.03 7.48
C GLY A 39 -28.20 -16.81 7.29
N ASN A 40 -27.67 -15.58 7.33
CA ASN A 40 -28.45 -14.37 7.05
C ASN A 40 -27.63 -13.34 6.25
N PRO A 41 -27.77 -13.33 4.90
CA PRO A 41 -27.08 -12.39 4.00
C PRO A 41 -27.44 -10.92 4.22
N GLU A 42 -28.63 -10.62 4.74
CA GLU A 42 -29.10 -9.25 4.96
C GLU A 42 -28.52 -8.62 6.24
N LYS A 43 -27.88 -9.41 7.10
CA LYS A 43 -27.32 -8.94 8.36
C LYS A 43 -25.79 -8.90 8.31
N ARG A 44 -25.23 -7.70 8.38
CA ARG A 44 -23.78 -7.50 8.56
C ARG A 44 -23.29 -8.09 9.87
N ILE A 45 -22.04 -8.57 9.88
CA ILE A 45 -21.38 -8.98 11.13
C ILE A 45 -21.18 -7.73 12.01
N PRO A 46 -21.64 -7.74 13.28
CA PRO A 46 -21.36 -6.65 14.21
C PRO A 46 -19.86 -6.50 14.46
N THR A 47 -19.37 -5.26 14.58
CA THR A 47 -17.93 -4.97 14.77
C THR A 47 -17.33 -5.69 15.99
N ALA A 48 -18.08 -5.77 17.09
CA ALA A 48 -17.65 -6.48 18.29
C ALA A 48 -17.42 -7.98 18.02
N ARG A 49 -18.38 -8.63 17.34
CA ARG A 49 -18.29 -10.05 16.97
C ARG A 49 -17.14 -10.31 15.99
N PHE A 50 -16.92 -9.42 15.03
CA PHE A 50 -15.77 -9.50 14.14
C PHE A 50 -14.46 -9.42 14.94
N ARG A 51 -14.36 -8.51 15.90
CA ARG A 51 -13.17 -8.36 16.77
C ARG A 51 -12.91 -9.62 17.59
N GLU A 52 -13.94 -10.22 18.17
CA GLU A 52 -13.84 -11.48 18.92
C GLU A 52 -13.35 -12.63 18.03
N GLN A 53 -13.96 -12.80 16.85
CA GLN A 53 -13.55 -13.81 15.88
C GLN A 53 -12.10 -13.62 15.44
N TYR A 54 -11.70 -12.38 15.19
CA TYR A 54 -10.35 -12.01 14.81
C TYR A 54 -9.33 -12.32 15.92
N ILE A 55 -9.62 -11.96 17.18
CA ILE A 55 -8.74 -12.29 18.32
C ILE A 55 -8.65 -13.81 18.52
N SER A 56 -9.77 -14.53 18.39
CA SER A 56 -9.78 -16.00 18.48
C SER A 56 -8.91 -16.63 17.40
N LEU A 57 -8.95 -16.10 16.17
CA LEU A 57 -8.08 -16.54 15.09
C LEU A 57 -6.59 -16.28 15.41
N LEU A 58 -6.25 -15.09 15.90
CA LEU A 58 -4.87 -14.78 16.29
C LEU A 58 -4.35 -15.73 17.37
N ARG A 59 -5.17 -16.02 18.39
CA ARG A 59 -4.81 -16.99 19.45
C ARG A 59 -4.56 -18.39 18.90
N ARG A 60 -5.42 -18.85 17.99
CA ARG A 60 -5.27 -20.17 17.34
C ARG A 60 -3.99 -20.26 16.49
N LEU A 61 -3.53 -19.14 15.95
CA LEU A 61 -2.32 -19.06 15.14
C LEU A 61 -1.06 -18.69 15.96
N GLY A 62 -1.18 -18.44 17.26
CA GLY A 62 -0.09 -17.98 18.12
C GLY A 62 0.42 -16.56 17.80
N LEU A 63 -0.42 -15.73 17.18
CA LEU A 63 -0.11 -14.36 16.74
C LEU A 63 -0.73 -13.28 17.63
N ASP A 64 -1.20 -13.64 18.82
CA ASP A 64 -1.93 -12.76 19.74
C ASP A 64 -1.01 -11.91 20.64
N LYS A 65 0.20 -11.60 20.16
CA LYS A 65 1.15 -10.73 20.86
C LYS A 65 0.50 -9.38 21.20
N LYS A 66 0.69 -8.95 22.44
CA LYS A 66 0.25 -7.64 22.92
C LYS A 66 1.35 -6.59 22.76
N THR A 67 0.95 -5.33 22.74
CA THR A 67 1.90 -4.20 22.83
C THR A 67 2.70 -4.30 24.13
N PRO A 68 3.89 -3.66 24.21
CA PRO A 68 4.70 -3.64 25.44
C PRO A 68 3.90 -3.17 26.67
N ASP A 69 2.98 -2.23 26.46
CA ASP A 69 2.09 -1.67 27.50
C ASP A 69 0.91 -2.59 27.86
N GLY A 70 0.77 -3.76 27.21
CA GLY A 70 -0.30 -4.73 27.45
C GLY A 70 -1.72 -4.29 27.06
N SER A 71 -1.88 -3.05 26.58
CA SER A 71 -3.17 -2.39 26.35
C SER A 71 -3.89 -2.85 25.08
N ALA A 72 -3.16 -3.32 24.06
CA ALA A 72 -3.72 -3.72 22.78
C ALA A 72 -3.00 -4.91 22.15
N TYR A 73 -3.66 -5.57 21.20
CA TYR A 73 -3.01 -6.57 20.34
C TYR A 73 -2.15 -5.85 19.28
N GLN A 74 -0.94 -6.35 19.05
CA GLN A 74 -0.04 -5.82 18.02
C GLN A 74 -0.69 -5.91 16.65
N LEU A 75 -1.36 -7.02 16.35
CA LEU A 75 -2.12 -7.20 15.12
C LEU A 75 -3.59 -6.82 15.38
N HIS A 76 -4.06 -5.77 14.71
CA HIS A 76 -5.46 -5.37 14.70
C HIS A 76 -5.81 -4.67 13.39
N PRO A 77 -7.10 -4.54 13.03
CA PRO A 77 -7.52 -4.05 11.71
C PRO A 77 -6.89 -2.74 11.24
N HIS A 78 -6.64 -1.81 12.17
CA HIS A 78 -6.01 -0.53 11.85
C HIS A 78 -4.53 -0.66 11.48
N VAL A 79 -3.81 -1.69 11.96
CA VAL A 79 -2.42 -1.96 11.56
C VAL A 79 -2.34 -2.39 10.12
N PHE A 80 -3.28 -3.20 9.62
CA PHE A 80 -3.34 -3.53 8.19
C PHE A 80 -3.54 -2.29 7.33
N ARG A 81 -4.32 -1.31 7.80
CA ARG A 81 -4.50 -0.03 7.12
C ARG A 81 -3.20 0.82 7.13
N LYS A 82 -2.44 0.82 8.23
CA LYS A 82 -1.12 1.47 8.30
C LYS A 82 -0.15 0.77 7.35
N TRP A 83 -0.06 -0.55 7.41
CA TRP A 83 0.78 -1.36 6.52
C TRP A 83 0.45 -1.12 5.05
N TYR A 84 -0.83 -1.13 4.66
CA TYR A 84 -1.27 -0.83 3.30
C TYR A 84 -0.72 0.52 2.80
N ARG A 85 -0.81 1.56 3.64
CA ARG A 85 -0.25 2.87 3.31
C ARG A 85 1.27 2.82 3.13
N THR A 86 1.96 2.26 4.11
CA THR A 86 3.43 2.17 4.13
C THR A 86 3.95 1.41 2.91
N MET A 87 3.33 0.30 2.55
CA MET A 87 3.73 -0.48 1.37
C MET A 87 3.56 0.30 0.07
N LEU A 88 2.45 1.01 -0.08
CA LEU A 88 2.23 1.84 -1.26
C LEU A 88 3.20 3.01 -1.36
N GLU A 89 3.46 3.70 -0.24
CA GLU A 89 4.45 4.78 -0.18
C GLU A 89 5.84 4.26 -0.54
N SER A 90 6.22 3.11 0.02
CA SER A 90 7.51 2.47 -0.26
C SER A 90 7.65 1.99 -1.72
N ALA A 91 6.54 1.65 -2.38
CA ALA A 91 6.52 1.24 -3.79
C ALA A 91 6.56 2.44 -4.76
N GLY A 92 6.67 3.67 -4.25
CA GLY A 92 6.66 4.87 -5.06
C GLY A 92 5.32 5.13 -5.74
N VAL A 93 4.21 4.68 -5.09
CA VAL A 93 2.87 5.00 -5.55
C VAL A 93 2.55 6.46 -5.23
N ASN A 94 1.90 7.15 -6.16
CA ASN A 94 1.56 8.57 -6.00
C ASN A 94 0.76 8.81 -4.71
N LYS A 95 1.27 9.68 -3.83
CA LYS A 95 0.67 9.98 -2.52
C LYS A 95 -0.80 10.46 -2.60
N LEU A 96 -1.16 11.20 -3.65
CA LEU A 96 -2.54 11.65 -3.87
C LEU A 96 -3.48 10.47 -4.17
N LEU A 97 -3.01 9.47 -4.93
CA LEU A 97 -3.74 8.22 -5.16
C LEU A 97 -3.87 7.38 -3.89
N ILE A 98 -2.79 7.24 -3.12
CA ILE A 98 -2.82 6.52 -1.85
C ILE A 98 -3.88 7.14 -0.93
N ASP A 99 -3.84 8.47 -0.77
CA ASP A 99 -4.81 9.16 0.05
C ASP A 99 -6.24 9.03 -0.50
N LEU A 100 -6.42 9.00 -1.83
CA LEU A 100 -7.72 8.78 -2.48
C LEU A 100 -8.28 7.40 -2.11
N TRP A 101 -7.48 6.34 -2.27
CA TRP A 101 -7.87 4.96 -1.93
C TRP A 101 -8.12 4.79 -0.43
N MET A 102 -7.31 5.43 0.41
CA MET A 102 -7.50 5.43 1.86
C MET A 102 -8.73 6.26 2.27
N GLY A 103 -9.14 7.24 1.48
CA GLY A 103 -10.23 8.17 1.81
C GLY A 103 -9.82 9.20 2.87
N HIS A 104 -8.56 9.64 2.87
CA HIS A 104 -8.12 10.77 3.70
C HIS A 104 -8.60 12.10 3.10
N ASN A 105 -8.77 13.14 3.92
CA ASN A 105 -9.12 14.48 3.43
C ASN A 105 -7.84 15.27 3.15
N SER A 106 -7.12 14.93 2.08
CA SER A 106 -5.90 15.62 1.66
C SER A 106 -6.26 16.85 0.82
N GLY A 107 -6.80 17.87 1.48
CA GLY A 107 -6.94 19.23 0.96
C GLY A 107 -7.59 19.40 -0.43
N ILE A 108 -7.28 20.54 -1.03
CA ILE A 108 -7.78 20.99 -2.34
C ILE A 108 -7.07 20.25 -3.50
N GLU A 109 -5.84 19.77 -3.31
CA GLU A 109 -5.02 19.11 -4.34
C GLU A 109 -5.70 17.87 -4.94
N LYS A 110 -6.49 17.13 -4.14
CA LYS A 110 -7.28 16.00 -4.63
C LYS A 110 -8.38 16.37 -5.63
N VAL A 111 -8.88 17.61 -5.58
CA VAL A 111 -9.95 18.07 -6.48
C VAL A 111 -9.41 18.28 -7.90
N TYR A 112 -8.13 18.65 -8.02
CA TYR A 112 -7.47 18.89 -9.30
C TYR A 112 -6.73 17.65 -9.83
N TYR A 113 -6.55 16.63 -8.99
CA TYR A 113 -5.90 15.39 -9.39
C TYR A 113 -6.87 14.47 -10.13
N LEU A 114 -6.89 14.60 -11.47
CA LEU A 114 -7.66 13.77 -12.40
C LEU A 114 -6.71 12.86 -13.18
N PRO A 115 -6.19 11.77 -12.58
CA PRO A 115 -5.28 10.87 -13.25
C PRO A 115 -5.98 10.17 -14.42
N THR A 116 -5.29 10.04 -15.54
CA THR A 116 -5.82 9.26 -16.66
C THR A 116 -5.87 7.77 -16.31
N PRO A 117 -6.70 6.96 -17.00
CA PRO A 117 -6.77 5.52 -16.77
C PRO A 117 -5.41 4.81 -16.85
N GLU A 118 -4.51 5.28 -17.72
CA GLU A 118 -3.16 4.74 -17.89
C GLU A 118 -2.29 4.99 -16.66
N ILE A 119 -2.36 6.19 -16.06
CA ILE A 119 -1.66 6.52 -14.82
C ILE A 119 -2.18 5.64 -13.69
N ILE A 120 -3.51 5.48 -13.57
CA ILE A 120 -4.11 4.60 -12.56
C ILE A 120 -3.61 3.17 -12.72
N LYS A 121 -3.53 2.67 -13.97
CA LYS A 121 -3.05 1.31 -14.26
C LYS A 121 -1.58 1.13 -13.88
N ALA A 122 -0.70 2.05 -14.26
CA ALA A 122 0.72 1.97 -13.92
C ALA A 122 0.95 2.00 -12.39
N GLU A 123 0.24 2.88 -11.69
CA GLU A 123 0.28 2.99 -10.24
C GLU A 123 -0.33 1.75 -9.56
N PHE A 124 -1.34 1.15 -10.18
CA PHE A 124 -1.89 -0.13 -9.74
C PHE A 124 -0.91 -1.28 -9.91
N GLU A 125 -0.12 -1.33 -10.98
CA GLU A 125 0.88 -2.39 -11.18
C GLU A 125 1.98 -2.34 -10.11
N LYS A 126 2.39 -1.14 -9.68
CA LYS A 126 3.30 -0.96 -8.53
C LYS A 126 2.63 -1.46 -7.24
N ALA A 127 1.39 -1.04 -7.00
CA ALA A 127 0.61 -1.44 -5.83
C ALA A 127 0.39 -2.96 -5.77
N ASP A 128 0.09 -3.60 -6.91
CA ASP A 128 -0.17 -5.04 -7.01
C ASP A 128 1.05 -5.85 -6.59
N LYS A 129 2.26 -5.43 -6.99
CA LYS A 129 3.50 -6.10 -6.59
C LYS A 129 3.80 -5.91 -5.10
N ALA A 130 3.59 -4.71 -4.57
CA ALA A 130 3.92 -4.36 -3.20
C ALA A 130 2.94 -4.91 -2.15
N LEU A 131 1.68 -5.11 -2.53
CA LEU A 131 0.62 -5.57 -1.62
C LEU A 131 0.49 -7.10 -1.55
N ARG A 132 1.30 -7.85 -2.31
CA ARG A 132 1.32 -9.31 -2.23
C ARG A 132 1.90 -9.78 -0.91
N ILE A 133 1.22 -10.71 -0.25
CA ILE A 133 1.66 -11.29 1.03
C ILE A 133 2.40 -12.60 0.76
N PHE A 134 1.82 -13.47 -0.06
CA PHE A 134 2.44 -14.75 -0.43
C PHE A 134 3.20 -14.59 -1.75
N GLY A 135 4.53 -14.52 -1.67
CA GLY A 135 5.40 -14.33 -2.84
C GLY A 135 5.72 -12.87 -3.16
N SER A 136 5.73 -12.00 -2.14
CA SER A 136 6.27 -10.65 -2.27
C SER A 136 7.67 -10.69 -2.86
N THR A 137 7.82 -10.21 -4.10
CA THR A 137 9.12 -9.83 -4.69
C THR A 137 9.50 -8.41 -4.28
N TYR A 138 8.67 -7.74 -3.49
CA TYR A 138 8.95 -6.43 -2.94
C TYR A 138 9.95 -6.59 -1.79
N THR A 139 11.23 -6.56 -2.13
CA THR A 139 12.24 -6.06 -1.20
C THR A 139 11.92 -4.58 -1.00
N PRO A 140 11.60 -4.12 0.24
CA PRO A 140 11.67 -2.69 0.50
C PRO A 140 13.01 -2.20 -0.01
N MET A 141 13.04 -1.00 -0.59
CA MET A 141 14.29 -0.31 -0.88
C MET A 141 15.00 -0.16 0.48
N THR A 142 15.83 -1.13 0.82
CA THR A 142 16.55 -1.20 2.09
C THR A 142 17.42 0.04 2.19
N SER A 143 17.69 0.55 3.41
CA SER A 143 18.58 1.71 3.55
C SER A 143 19.91 1.46 2.85
N GLU A 144 20.40 0.22 2.77
CA GLU A 144 21.57 -0.18 1.99
C GLU A 144 21.52 0.22 0.50
N LYS A 145 20.36 0.13 -0.18
CA LYS A 145 20.25 0.56 -1.59
C LYS A 145 20.17 2.07 -1.71
N VAL A 146 19.59 2.74 -0.72
CA VAL A 146 19.53 4.20 -0.65
C VAL A 146 20.92 4.77 -0.37
N GLU A 147 21.64 4.20 0.60
CA GLU A 147 23.04 4.49 0.93
C GLU A 147 23.95 4.21 -0.28
N ALA A 148 23.79 3.08 -0.97
CA ALA A 148 24.57 2.80 -2.19
C ALA A 148 24.27 3.77 -3.34
N LEU A 149 23.02 4.27 -3.44
CA LEU A 149 22.64 5.31 -4.40
C LEU A 149 23.22 6.67 -4.00
N GLU A 150 23.21 7.01 -2.72
CA GLU A 150 23.82 8.24 -2.19
C GLU A 150 25.34 8.23 -2.36
N GLU A 151 26.02 7.12 -2.08
CA GLU A 151 27.46 6.94 -2.34
C GLU A 151 27.78 7.05 -3.84
N ALA A 152 26.94 6.46 -4.69
CA ALA A 152 27.11 6.59 -6.14
C ALA A 152 26.98 8.04 -6.59
N ILE A 153 25.98 8.77 -6.07
CA ILE A 153 25.78 10.21 -6.37
C ILE A 153 27.00 11.01 -5.92
N GLU A 154 27.48 10.84 -4.68
CA GLU A 154 28.68 11.51 -4.20
C GLU A 154 29.91 11.21 -5.06
N PHE A 155 30.07 9.96 -5.49
CA PHE A 155 31.16 9.57 -6.37
C PHE A 155 31.06 10.26 -7.73
N TYR A 156 29.88 10.29 -8.34
CA TYR A 156 29.65 10.98 -9.60
C TYR A 156 29.87 12.49 -9.48
N GLU A 157 29.43 13.13 -8.39
CA GLU A 157 29.69 14.56 -8.14
C GLU A 157 31.20 14.84 -8.05
N LYS A 158 31.94 14.05 -7.27
CA LYS A 158 33.42 14.19 -7.16
C LYS A 158 34.12 13.95 -8.50
N LEU A 159 33.67 12.96 -9.27
CA LEU A 159 34.21 12.67 -10.60
C LEU A 159 33.95 13.84 -11.57
N MET A 160 32.73 14.38 -11.56
CA MET A 160 32.34 15.51 -12.39
C MET A 160 33.13 16.77 -12.03
N ASP A 161 33.33 17.06 -10.73
CA ASP A 161 34.17 18.17 -10.27
C ASP A 161 35.64 18.02 -10.68
N TYR A 162 36.16 16.79 -10.62
CA TYR A 162 37.52 16.51 -11.05
C TYR A 162 37.69 16.69 -12.56
N ILE A 163 36.72 16.20 -13.35
CA ILE A 163 36.69 16.39 -14.82
C ILE A 163 36.51 17.87 -15.16
N ALA A 164 35.67 18.60 -14.43
CA ALA A 164 35.46 20.05 -14.59
C ALA A 164 36.77 20.82 -14.44
N LYS A 165 37.58 20.47 -13.44
CA LYS A 165 38.88 21.09 -13.16
C LYS A 165 39.96 20.73 -14.17
N LYS A 166 39.97 19.48 -14.67
CA LYS A 166 41.02 18.99 -15.58
C LYS A 166 40.72 19.20 -17.05
N ASN A 167 39.46 19.19 -17.47
CA ASN A 167 39.09 19.34 -18.87
C ASN A 167 37.69 19.99 -19.05
N PRO A 168 37.57 21.31 -18.87
CA PRO A 168 36.30 22.04 -18.91
C PRO A 168 35.62 22.09 -20.30
N ARG A 169 36.29 21.63 -21.37
CA ARG A 169 35.67 21.48 -22.70
C ARG A 169 34.82 20.21 -22.81
N LEU A 170 35.19 19.16 -22.06
CA LEU A 170 34.50 17.86 -22.07
C LEU A 170 33.07 17.96 -21.51
N LEU A 171 32.85 18.83 -20.52
CA LEU A 171 31.52 19.08 -19.93
C LEU A 171 30.55 19.75 -20.91
N ARG A 172 31.07 20.59 -21.82
CA ARG A 172 30.29 21.22 -22.89
C ARG A 172 29.91 20.24 -23.99
N GLU A 173 30.77 19.27 -24.32
CA GLU A 173 30.47 18.21 -25.27
C GLU A 173 29.43 17.21 -24.74
N LEU A 174 29.39 17.00 -23.42
CA LEU A 174 28.38 16.18 -22.75
C LEU A 174 27.04 16.91 -22.53
N GLY A 175 26.95 18.21 -22.84
CA GLY A 175 25.72 19.01 -22.76
C GLY A 175 25.30 19.42 -21.34
N ILE A 176 26.24 19.42 -20.37
CA ILE A 176 25.95 19.64 -18.93
C ILE A 176 26.56 20.97 -18.42
N GLY A 177 27.20 21.77 -19.28
CA GLY A 177 27.85 23.03 -18.90
C GLY A 177 27.73 24.15 -19.92
#